data_AF-A0A285MR73-F1
#
_entry.id   AF-A0A285MR73-F1
#
_cell.length_a   1.000
_cell.length_b   1.000
_cell.length_c   1.000
_cell.angle_alpha   90.00
_cell.angle_beta   90.00
_cell.angle_gamma   90.00
#
_symmetry.space_group_name_H-M   'P 1'
#
loop_
_entity.id
_entity.type
_entity.pdbx_description
1 polymer ?
#
loop_
_entity_poly.entity_id
_entity_poly.type
_entity_poly.pdbx_seq_one_letter_code
_entity_poly.pdbx_strand_id
1 'polypeptide(L)'
;MNNLKKNREFIIKYFNAISGIAKTRELCERYMKDDKLIEHIQFFEGAFPKYELFIEEMITEGNKVVVQGRATGIHGGEFNGIPPTGRKMDLPFVIRYTIMNEKIIDMWLIADQMILMEQLGVMTPQTIQE
;
A
#
# COMPACT_ATOMS: atom_id res chain seq x y z
N MET A 1 25.92 -10.50 7.76
CA MET A 1 24.94 -9.40 7.61
C MET A 1 23.59 -9.88 8.13
N ASN A 2 23.06 -9.25 9.19
CA ASN A 2 21.85 -9.68 9.91
C ASN A 2 20.62 -9.70 8.96
N ASN A 3 19.87 -10.81 8.90
CA ASN A 3 18.69 -10.96 8.02
C ASN A 3 17.63 -9.88 8.29
N LEU A 4 17.52 -9.39 9.52
CA LEU A 4 16.63 -8.28 9.88
C LEU A 4 16.96 -6.99 9.12
N LYS A 5 18.25 -6.66 9.01
CA LYS A 5 18.73 -5.47 8.29
C LYS A 5 18.46 -5.61 6.79
N LYS A 6 18.71 -6.80 6.23
CA LYS A 6 18.45 -7.08 4.81
C LYS A 6 16.96 -6.96 4.45
N ASN A 7 16.09 -7.52 5.28
CA ASN A 7 14.63 -7.46 5.04
C ASN A 7 14.10 -6.03 5.11
N ARG A 8 14.61 -5.23 6.07
CA ARG A 8 14.30 -3.79 6.16
C ARG A 8 14.73 -3.04 4.90
N GLU A 9 15.98 -3.22 4.47
CA GLU A 9 16.54 -2.59 3.27
C GLU A 9 15.78 -3.01 2.01
N PHE A 10 15.39 -4.27 1.92
CA PHE A 10 14.57 -4.78 0.82
C PHE A 10 13.20 -4.07 0.74
N ILE A 11 12.49 -3.91 1.86
CA ILE A 11 11.20 -3.21 1.86
C ILE A 11 11.35 -1.73 1.49
N ILE A 12 12.39 -1.05 1.99
CA ILE A 12 12.67 0.33 1.59
C ILE A 12 12.92 0.42 0.07
N LYS A 13 13.75 -0.47 -0.47
CA LYS A 13 14.00 -0.54 -1.92
C LYS A 13 12.72 -0.79 -2.71
N TYR A 14 11.88 -1.72 -2.26
CA TYR A 14 10.59 -2.02 -2.87
C TYR A 14 9.66 -0.80 -2.86
N PHE A 15 9.45 -0.14 -1.73
CA PHE A 15 8.59 1.07 -1.63
C PHE A 15 9.08 2.18 -2.56
N ASN A 16 10.39 2.48 -2.53
CA ASN A 16 10.99 3.50 -3.39
C ASN A 16 10.85 3.16 -4.89
N ALA A 17 10.85 1.88 -5.24
CA ALA A 17 10.76 1.44 -6.62
C ALA A 17 9.35 1.51 -7.21
N ILE A 18 8.30 1.49 -6.39
CA ILE A 18 6.91 1.48 -6.87
C ILE A 18 6.14 2.78 -6.58
N SER A 19 6.60 3.58 -5.62
CA SER A 19 5.96 4.84 -5.22
C SER A 19 6.00 5.88 -6.36
N GLY A 20 4.88 6.55 -6.62
CA GLY A 20 4.82 7.68 -7.57
C GLY A 20 4.92 7.29 -9.05
N ILE A 21 4.97 5.99 -9.36
CA ILE A 21 5.06 5.48 -10.73
C ILE A 21 3.96 4.46 -11.02
N ALA A 22 3.79 4.14 -12.31
CA ALA A 22 2.82 3.14 -12.75
C ALA A 22 3.26 1.74 -12.29
N LYS A 23 2.36 1.05 -11.58
CA LYS A 23 2.64 -0.26 -10.95
C LYS A 23 2.26 -1.40 -11.87
N THR A 24 3.04 -1.61 -12.93
CA THR A 24 2.80 -2.71 -13.87
C THR A 24 3.01 -4.07 -13.21
N ARG A 25 2.45 -5.13 -13.81
CA ARG A 25 2.63 -6.50 -13.30
C ARG A 25 4.11 -6.89 -13.31
N GLU A 26 4.83 -6.58 -14.37
CA GLU A 26 6.26 -6.89 -14.51
C GLU A 26 7.10 -6.17 -13.47
N LEU A 27 6.72 -4.96 -13.04
CA LEU A 27 7.37 -4.26 -11.94
C LEU A 27 7.10 -4.97 -10.61
N CYS A 28 5.85 -5.33 -10.35
CA CYS A 28 5.47 -6.03 -9.11
C CYS A 28 6.17 -7.39 -8.99
N GLU A 29 6.21 -8.18 -10.06
CA GLU A 29 6.86 -9.50 -10.08
C GLU A 29 8.37 -9.43 -9.79
N ARG A 30 9.02 -8.26 -9.89
CA ARG A 30 10.42 -8.06 -9.43
C ARG A 30 10.58 -8.10 -7.92
N TYR A 31 9.54 -7.83 -7.14
CA TYR A 31 9.62 -7.78 -5.67
C TYR A 31 8.74 -8.80 -4.96
N MET A 32 7.72 -9.35 -5.62
CA MET A 32 6.77 -10.26 -4.98
C MET A 32 6.46 -11.48 -5.84
N LYS A 33 6.06 -12.57 -5.17
CA LYS A 33 5.49 -13.79 -5.76
C LYS A 33 4.05 -14.03 -5.32
N ASP A 34 3.58 -13.26 -4.33
CA ASP A 34 2.20 -13.34 -3.86
C ASP A 34 1.26 -12.67 -4.85
N ASP A 35 0.48 -13.47 -5.58
CA ASP A 35 -0.48 -12.95 -6.57
C ASP A 35 -1.54 -12.05 -5.92
N LYS A 36 -1.92 -12.31 -4.66
CA LYS A 36 -2.89 -11.48 -3.93
C LYS A 36 -2.40 -10.05 -3.76
N LEU A 37 -1.12 -9.87 -3.41
CA LEU A 37 -0.50 -8.55 -3.35
C LEU A 37 -0.44 -7.88 -4.73
N ILE A 38 -0.10 -8.64 -5.79
CA ILE A 38 -0.05 -8.09 -7.16
C ILE A 38 -1.43 -7.59 -7.57
N GLU A 39 -2.47 -8.41 -7.43
CA GLU A 39 -3.84 -8.07 -7.76
C GLU A 39 -4.35 -6.87 -6.95
N HIS A 40 -4.03 -6.83 -5.65
CA HIS A 40 -4.37 -5.70 -4.79
C HIS A 40 -3.72 -4.40 -5.27
N ILE A 41 -2.42 -4.43 -5.60
CA ILE A 41 -1.70 -3.28 -6.14
C ILE A 41 -2.31 -2.82 -7.47
N GLN A 42 -2.62 -3.74 -8.37
CA GLN A 42 -3.19 -3.42 -9.69
C GLN A 42 -4.60 -2.82 -9.56
N PHE A 43 -5.43 -3.38 -8.69
CA PHE A 43 -6.74 -2.82 -8.37
C PHE A 43 -6.62 -1.39 -7.83
N PHE A 44 -5.74 -1.17 -6.85
CA PHE A 44 -5.57 0.15 -6.25
C PHE A 44 -4.92 1.16 -7.21
N GLU A 45 -3.99 0.74 -8.06
CA GLU A 45 -3.39 1.55 -9.13
C GLU A 45 -4.43 1.97 -10.18
N GLY A 46 -5.43 1.13 -10.47
CA GLY A 46 -6.53 1.48 -11.35
C GLY A 46 -7.38 2.64 -10.82
N ALA A 47 -7.66 2.63 -9.52
CA ALA A 47 -8.42 3.69 -8.84
C ALA A 47 -7.60 4.96 -8.55
N PHE A 48 -6.34 4.79 -8.17
CA PHE A 48 -5.41 5.85 -7.77
C PHE A 48 -4.11 5.75 -8.58
N PRO A 49 -4.12 6.12 -9.88
CA PRO A 49 -2.94 5.98 -10.72
C PRO A 49 -1.72 6.67 -10.13
N LYS A 50 -0.58 5.96 -10.11
CA LYS A 50 0.71 6.43 -9.61
C LYS A 50 0.69 6.91 -8.16
N TYR A 51 -0.17 6.33 -7.31
CA TYR A 51 -0.18 6.65 -5.89
C TYR A 51 1.22 6.51 -5.27
N GLU A 52 1.51 7.37 -4.29
CA GLU A 52 2.74 7.39 -3.52
C GLU A 52 2.56 6.61 -2.21
N LEU A 53 3.65 6.04 -1.72
CA LEU A 53 3.72 5.28 -0.49
C LEU A 53 4.75 5.90 0.46
N PHE A 54 4.36 6.05 1.72
CA PHE A 54 5.19 6.60 2.78
C PHE A 54 5.27 5.61 3.93
N ILE A 55 6.47 5.34 4.41
CA ILE A 55 6.72 4.52 5.59
C ILE A 55 6.79 5.45 6.80
N GLU A 56 5.93 5.24 7.78
CA GLU A 56 5.96 5.96 9.07
C GLU A 56 6.76 5.16 10.09
N GLU A 57 6.48 3.87 10.21
CA GLU A 57 7.17 2.95 11.12
C GLU A 57 7.43 1.60 10.44
N MET A 58 8.53 0.96 10.81
CA MET A 58 8.87 -0.37 10.32
C MET A 58 9.52 -1.22 11.39
N ILE A 59 8.93 -2.39 11.64
CA ILE A 59 9.39 -3.38 12.62
C ILE A 59 9.74 -4.67 11.88
N THR A 60 10.86 -5.28 12.23
CA THR A 60 11.31 -6.54 11.62
C THR A 60 11.51 -7.63 12.66
N GLU A 61 10.97 -8.82 12.37
CA GLU A 61 11.13 -10.00 13.21
C GLU A 61 11.28 -11.24 12.33
N GLY A 62 12.45 -11.90 12.40
CA GLY A 62 12.79 -13.02 11.53
C GLY A 62 12.64 -12.67 10.05
N ASN A 63 11.70 -13.33 9.38
CA ASN A 63 11.37 -13.12 7.97
C ASN A 63 10.14 -12.22 7.73
N LYS A 64 9.59 -11.62 8.79
CA LYS A 64 8.44 -10.73 8.71
C LYS A 64 8.86 -9.28 8.86
N VAL A 65 8.20 -8.41 8.11
CA VAL A 65 8.36 -6.96 8.20
C VAL A 65 6.97 -6.35 8.30
N VAL A 66 6.71 -5.65 9.40
CA VAL A 66 5.49 -4.86 9.59
C VAL A 66 5.82 -3.41 9.23
N VAL A 67 4.98 -2.81 8.40
CA VAL A 67 5.06 -1.41 8.01
C VAL A 67 3.75 -0.74 8.41
N GLN A 68 3.84 0.32 9.21
CA GLN A 68 2.80 1.33 9.28
C GLN A 68 3.15 2.43 8.28
N GLY A 69 2.18 2.86 7.49
CA GLY A 69 2.42 3.82 6.43
C GLY A 69 1.17 4.53 5.94
N ARG A 70 1.39 5.38 4.93
CA ARG A 70 0.34 6.11 4.22
C ARG A 70 0.45 5.89 2.73
N ALA A 71 -0.68 5.80 2.06
CA ALA A 71 -0.76 5.89 0.61
C ALA A 71 -1.39 7.24 0.25
N THR A 72 -0.81 7.98 -0.69
CA THR A 72 -1.41 9.24 -1.17
C THR A 72 -1.60 9.20 -2.68
N GLY A 73 -2.64 9.87 -3.17
CA GLY A 73 -2.92 9.87 -4.60
C GLY A 73 -4.12 10.70 -4.98
N ILE A 74 -4.51 10.63 -6.25
CA ILE A 74 -5.72 11.24 -6.79
C ILE A 74 -6.67 10.13 -7.22
N HIS A 75 -7.94 10.22 -6.80
CA HIS A 75 -8.99 9.31 -7.24
C HIS A 75 -9.33 9.57 -8.72
N GLY A 76 -8.62 8.88 -9.60
CA GLY A 76 -8.64 9.08 -11.06
C GLY A 76 -9.30 7.95 -11.84
N GLY A 77 -9.55 6.80 -11.21
CA GLY A 77 -10.33 5.69 -11.77
C GLY A 77 -11.52 5.33 -10.90
N GLU A 78 -12.22 4.25 -11.26
CA GLU A 78 -13.31 3.73 -10.44
C GLU A 78 -12.76 2.96 -9.22
N PHE A 79 -13.35 3.17 -8.05
CA PHE A 79 -13.03 2.42 -6.83
C PHE A 79 -14.30 1.81 -6.24
N ASN A 80 -14.46 0.48 -6.30
CA ASN A 80 -15.62 -0.24 -5.74
C ASN A 80 -16.99 0.38 -6.13
N GLY A 81 -17.17 0.70 -7.41
CA GLY A 81 -18.39 1.33 -7.92
C GLY A 81 -18.50 2.84 -7.69
N ILE A 82 -17.49 3.47 -7.07
CA ILE A 82 -17.41 4.93 -6.93
C ILE A 82 -16.70 5.50 -8.16
N PRO A 83 -17.35 6.36 -8.96
CA PRO A 83 -16.71 7.01 -10.10
C PRO A 83 -15.53 7.91 -9.69
N PRO A 84 -14.59 8.20 -10.60
CA PRO A 84 -13.43 9.04 -10.29
C PRO A 84 -13.85 10.44 -9.86
N THR A 85 -13.51 10.79 -8.63
CA THR A 85 -13.94 12.08 -8.02
C THR A 85 -12.95 13.22 -8.25
N GLY A 86 -11.72 12.92 -8.68
CA GLY A 86 -10.62 13.88 -8.76
C GLY A 86 -10.09 14.37 -7.41
N ARG A 87 -10.60 13.83 -6.29
CA ARG A 87 -10.18 14.21 -4.94
C ARG A 87 -8.83 13.58 -4.58
N LYS A 88 -8.12 14.27 -3.68
CA LYS A 88 -6.93 13.72 -3.03
C LYS A 88 -7.35 12.65 -2.03
N MET A 89 -6.56 11.59 -2.00
CA MET A 89 -6.63 10.51 -1.03
C MET A 89 -5.34 10.50 -0.22
N ASP A 90 -5.48 10.27 1.08
CA ASP A 90 -4.41 10.08 2.03
C ASP A 90 -4.84 9.01 3.03
N LEU A 91 -4.44 7.77 2.75
CA LEU A 91 -4.95 6.54 3.34
C LEU A 91 -3.91 5.93 4.31
N PRO A 92 -4.18 5.92 5.62
CA PRO A 92 -3.39 5.18 6.59
C PRO A 92 -3.54 3.66 6.41
N PHE A 93 -2.45 2.92 6.57
CA PHE A 93 -2.46 1.46 6.55
C PHE A 93 -1.39 0.83 7.44
N VAL A 94 -1.61 -0.44 7.78
CA VAL A 94 -0.62 -1.35 8.36
C VAL A 94 -0.56 -2.61 7.52
N ILE A 95 0.65 -2.99 7.11
CA ILE A 95 0.90 -4.16 6.28
C ILE A 95 2.02 -5.00 6.86
N ARG A 96 1.79 -6.30 6.99
CA ARG A 96 2.82 -7.29 7.32
C ARG A 96 3.20 -8.03 6.04
N TYR A 97 4.48 -8.00 5.70
CA TYR A 97 5.07 -8.82 4.65
C TYR A 97 5.80 -10.02 5.25
N THR A 98 5.68 -11.19 4.61
CA THR A 98 6.60 -12.31 4.80
C THR A 98 7.57 -12.36 3.62
N ILE A 99 8.87 -12.35 3.90
CA ILE A 99 9.92 -12.28 2.89
C ILE A 99 10.71 -13.58 2.84
N MET A 100 10.96 -14.09 1.63
CA MET A 100 11.83 -15.23 1.40
C MET A 100 12.59 -15.05 0.08
N ASN A 101 13.90 -15.27 0.09
CA ASN A 101 14.75 -15.16 -1.10
C ASN A 101 14.57 -13.81 -1.84
N GLU A 102 14.58 -12.71 -1.08
CA GLU A 102 14.38 -11.34 -1.60
C GLU A 102 13.09 -11.14 -2.40
N LYS A 103 12.04 -11.87 -2.02
CA LYS A 103 10.68 -11.71 -2.53
C LYS A 103 9.67 -11.68 -1.39
N ILE A 104 8.63 -10.87 -1.55
CA ILE A 104 7.43 -10.96 -0.72
C ILE A 104 6.65 -12.20 -1.17
N ILE A 105 6.38 -13.10 -0.24
CA ILE A 105 5.67 -14.37 -0.50
C ILE A 105 4.29 -14.45 0.17
N ASP A 106 4.00 -13.53 1.08
CA ASP A 106 2.71 -13.39 1.77
C ASP A 106 2.58 -11.96 2.29
N MET A 107 1.33 -11.51 2.38
CA MET A 107 0.96 -10.20 2.88
C MET A 107 -0.32 -10.27 3.70
N TRP A 108 -0.38 -9.47 4.77
CA TRP A 108 -1.62 -9.16 5.48
C TRP A 108 -1.74 -7.65 5.69
N LEU A 109 -2.82 -7.05 5.20
CA LEU A 109 -3.02 -5.60 5.12
C LEU A 109 -4.32 -5.20 5.82
N ILE A 110 -4.25 -4.13 6.60
CA ILE A 110 -5.39 -3.35 7.06
C ILE A 110 -5.18 -1.92 6.62
N ALA A 111 -6.21 -1.30 6.04
CA ALA A 111 -6.24 0.11 5.69
C ALA A 111 -7.52 0.74 6.23
N ASP A 112 -7.46 2.03 6.58
CA ASP A 112 -8.62 2.76 7.10
C ASP A 112 -9.59 3.12 5.97
N GLN A 113 -10.48 2.18 5.65
CA GLN A 113 -11.47 2.38 4.60
C GLN A 113 -12.47 3.49 4.94
N MET A 114 -12.73 3.78 6.21
CA MET A 114 -13.67 4.83 6.59
C MET A 114 -13.12 6.20 6.22
N ILE A 115 -11.84 6.45 6.53
CA ILE A 115 -11.12 7.66 6.09
C ILE A 115 -11.14 7.75 4.56
N LEU A 116 -10.93 6.64 3.85
CA LEU A 116 -11.00 6.64 2.39
C LEU A 116 -12.38 7.08 1.88
N MET A 117 -13.46 6.46 2.38
CA MET A 117 -14.82 6.75 1.95
C MET A 117 -15.24 8.20 2.25
N GLU A 118 -14.80 8.75 3.37
CA GLU A 118 -14.97 10.17 3.70
C GLU A 118 -14.24 11.07 2.69
N GLN A 119 -12.97 10.79 2.40
CA GLN A 119 -12.17 11.56 1.45
C GLN A 119 -12.71 11.49 0.02
N LEU A 120 -13.32 10.37 -0.37
CA LEU A 120 -14.02 10.23 -1.65
C LEU A 120 -15.39 10.91 -1.67
N GLY A 121 -15.90 11.37 -0.52
CA GLY A 121 -17.16 12.12 -0.42
C GLY A 121 -18.42 11.26 -0.48
N VAL A 122 -18.29 9.94 -0.24
CA VAL A 122 -19.44 9.01 -0.19
C VAL A 122 -19.92 8.73 1.24
N MET A 123 -19.17 9.21 2.23
CA MET A 123 -19.52 9.14 3.65
C MET A 123 -19.30 10.51 4.29
N THR A 124 -20.16 10.88 5.23
CA THR A 124 -19.97 12.08 6.06
C THR A 124 -18.98 11.81 7.19
N PRO A 125 -18.09 12.77 7.52
CA PRO A 125 -17.19 12.63 8.66
C PRO A 125 -17.98 12.35 9.93
N GLN A 126 -17.56 11.35 10.69
CA GLN A 126 -18.13 11.11 12.01
C GLN A 126 -17.52 12.13 12.95
N THR A 127 -18.27 13.17 13.29
CA THR A 127 -17.88 14.08 14.35
C THR A 127 -17.94 13.30 15.66
N ILE A 128 -16.79 12.94 16.23
CA ILE A 128 -16.75 12.48 17.61
C ILE A 128 -17.10 13.70 18.46
N GLN A 129 -18.30 13.71 19.03
CA GLN A 129 -18.62 14.64 20.10
C GLN A 129 -17.85 14.15 21.33
N GLU A 130 -16.85 14.92 21.76
CA GLU A 130 -16.17 14.75 23.05
C GLU A 130 -17.12 15.01 24.23
#